data_AF-A0A093ZP46-F1
#
_entry.id   AF-A0A093ZP46-F1
#
_cell.length_a   1.000
_cell.length_b   1.000
_cell.length_c   1.000
_cell.angle_alpha   90.00
_cell.angle_beta   90.00
_cell.angle_gamma   90.00
#
_symmetry.space_group_name_H-M   'P 1'
#
loop_
_entity.id
_entity.type
_entity.pdbx_description
1 polymer ?
#
loop_
_entity_poly.entity_id
_entity_poly.type
_entity_poly.pdbx_seq_one_letter_code
_entity_poly.pdbx_strand_id
1 'polypeptide(L)'
;MAPQLEIHVDGKGSVFRTAERGVVHLSVISTSTEQSIAFIDVKGTVEMLTQKFRSFATKTEDGRPHPSAGITTFTVSPLSTSSHYQRDSNYREIKSKPKEHTVRSTAEVVFRDLELLSDISHQLANMPHVSIVNSEWRLTQTTRTEIEREARVKAIKDAVQKAEDYAGVVGRQVVAVEIKDGPSSNSASRPYYFGGATAQMHQMQQQQQQMAPQAAGNPSVTMDGPSLEPRTITVSAQINAKFVSVDSGAGSIV
;
A
#
# COMPACT_ATOMS: atom_id res chain seq x y z
N MET A 1 -11.43 -47.58 -26.90
CA MET A 1 -11.45 -46.23 -26.29
C MET A 1 -10.06 -45.98 -25.72
N ALA A 2 -9.46 -44.84 -26.01
CA ALA A 2 -8.15 -44.51 -25.45
C ALA A 2 -8.30 -44.12 -23.97
N PRO A 3 -7.31 -44.40 -23.10
CA PRO A 3 -7.42 -44.09 -21.68
C PRO A 3 -7.52 -42.58 -21.48
N GLN A 4 -8.40 -42.14 -20.58
CA GLN A 4 -8.60 -40.73 -20.26
C GLN A 4 -7.35 -40.14 -19.61
N LEU A 5 -6.81 -39.06 -20.19
CA LEU A 5 -5.74 -38.27 -19.59
C LEU A 5 -6.32 -37.26 -18.61
N GLU A 6 -5.70 -37.15 -17.44
CA GLU A 6 -5.92 -36.07 -16.49
C GLU A 6 -4.88 -34.96 -16.73
N ILE A 7 -5.34 -33.72 -16.83
CA ILE A 7 -4.49 -32.57 -17.11
C ILE A 7 -4.67 -31.57 -15.97
N HIS A 8 -3.59 -31.33 -15.23
CA HIS A 8 -3.56 -30.41 -14.09
C HIS A 8 -2.79 -29.16 -14.49
N VAL A 9 -3.43 -28.00 -14.40
CA VAL A 9 -2.83 -26.72 -14.83
C VAL A 9 -3.11 -25.60 -13.85
N ASP A 10 -2.12 -24.72 -13.71
CA ASP A 10 -2.27 -23.42 -13.09
C ASP A 10 -2.68 -22.38 -14.13
N GLY A 11 -3.81 -21.72 -13.90
CA GLY A 11 -4.25 -20.55 -14.63
C GLY A 11 -3.84 -19.26 -13.94
N LYS A 12 -3.35 -18.28 -14.68
CA LYS A 12 -2.95 -16.96 -14.17
C LYS A 12 -3.64 -15.85 -14.95
N GLY A 13 -4.16 -14.86 -14.23
CA GLY A 13 -4.83 -13.70 -14.82
C GLY A 13 -4.34 -12.43 -14.16
N SER A 14 -4.16 -11.38 -14.95
CA SER A 14 -3.78 -10.06 -14.44
C SER A 14 -4.51 -8.94 -15.17
N VAL A 15 -4.80 -7.88 -14.43
CA VAL A 15 -5.49 -6.68 -14.91
C VAL A 15 -4.75 -5.46 -14.37
N PHE A 16 -4.52 -4.50 -15.26
CA PHE A 16 -3.89 -3.23 -14.94
C PHE A 16 -4.95 -2.13 -14.88
N ARG A 17 -4.88 -1.29 -13.86
CA ARG A 17 -5.73 -0.08 -13.73
C ARG A 17 -4.94 1.08 -13.16
N THR A 18 -5.20 2.27 -13.66
CA THR A 18 -4.72 3.50 -13.03
C THR A 18 -5.36 3.63 -11.64
N ALA A 19 -4.56 4.09 -10.67
CA ALA A 19 -5.07 4.39 -9.34
C ALA A 19 -6.19 5.45 -9.38
N GLU A 20 -7.19 5.28 -8.53
CA GLU A 20 -8.34 6.19 -8.45
C GLU A 20 -8.24 7.11 -7.23
N ARG A 21 -7.40 6.75 -6.25
CA ARG A 21 -7.18 7.49 -5.01
C ARG A 21 -5.70 7.51 -4.68
N GLY A 22 -5.21 8.65 -4.23
CA GLY A 22 -3.92 8.78 -3.57
C GLY A 22 -4.11 8.94 -2.07
N VAL A 23 -3.30 8.26 -1.27
CA VAL A 23 -3.33 8.35 0.20
C VAL A 23 -2.00 8.85 0.68
N VAL A 24 -2.02 9.85 1.57
CA VAL A 24 -0.80 10.39 2.18
C VAL A 24 -0.87 10.18 3.68
N HIS A 25 0.21 9.63 4.22
CA HIS A 25 0.43 9.49 5.65
C HIS A 25 1.39 10.57 6.12
N LEU A 26 0.92 11.40 7.05
CA LEU A 26 1.65 12.53 7.60
C LEU A 26 2.08 12.23 9.03
N SER A 27 3.23 12.78 9.40
CA SER A 27 3.67 12.88 10.78
C SER A 27 3.92 14.35 11.09
N VAL A 28 3.35 14.83 12.19
CA VAL A 28 3.59 16.16 12.73
C VAL A 28 4.39 15.99 14.01
N ILE A 29 5.62 16.50 14.07
CA ILE A 29 6.54 16.32 15.20
C ILE A 29 7.23 17.64 15.55
N SER A 30 7.24 17.98 16.84
CA SER A 30 8.13 19.01 17.41
C SER A 30 8.85 18.42 18.62
N THR A 31 10.12 18.81 18.78
CA THR A 31 10.94 18.43 19.93
C THR A 31 11.52 19.70 20.55
N SER A 32 11.37 19.85 21.86
CA SER A 32 11.90 20.99 22.61
C SER A 32 12.32 20.57 24.02
N THR A 33 13.22 21.32 24.65
CA THR A 33 13.50 21.17 26.08
C THR A 33 12.36 21.68 26.97
N GLU A 34 11.41 22.43 26.39
CA GLU A 34 10.17 22.84 27.05
C GLU A 34 8.97 22.15 26.41
N GLN A 35 8.30 21.28 27.19
CA GLN A 35 7.15 20.50 26.70
C GLN A 35 6.03 21.38 26.12
N SER A 36 5.76 22.54 26.74
CA SER A 36 4.69 23.44 26.32
C SER A 36 4.92 24.00 24.92
N ILE A 37 6.17 24.31 24.56
CA ILE A 37 6.53 24.81 23.23
C ILE A 37 6.26 23.72 22.18
N ALA A 38 6.83 22.53 22.37
CA ALA A 38 6.62 21.41 21.44
C ALA A 38 5.13 21.05 21.29
N PHE A 39 4.35 21.16 22.37
CA PHE A 39 2.91 20.91 22.33
C PHE A 39 2.16 21.97 21.52
N ILE A 40 2.45 23.26 21.72
CA ILE A 40 1.82 24.36 20.99
C ILE A 40 2.12 24.26 19.49
N ASP A 41 3.38 23.97 19.12
CA ASP A 41 3.80 23.83 17.72
C ASP A 41 3.01 22.73 17.00
N VAL A 42 2.94 21.53 17.60
CA VAL A 42 2.24 20.39 17.01
C VAL A 42 0.73 20.65 16.99
N LYS A 43 0.16 21.18 18.06
CA LYS A 43 -1.27 21.50 18.13
C LYS A 43 -1.66 22.49 17.04
N GLY A 44 -0.95 23.61 16.93
CA GLY A 44 -1.23 24.64 15.91
C GLY A 44 -1.10 24.10 14.49
N THR A 45 -0.06 23.29 14.24
CA THR A 45 0.14 22.66 12.93
C THR A 45 -0.99 21.68 12.59
N VAL A 46 -1.40 20.84 13.55
CA VAL A 46 -2.51 19.90 13.38
C VAL A 46 -3.85 20.62 13.15
N GLU A 47 -4.12 21.70 13.89
CA GLU A 47 -5.35 22.49 13.73
C GLU A 47 -5.40 23.14 12.34
N MET A 48 -4.30 23.74 11.90
CA MET A 48 -4.17 24.31 10.55
C MET A 48 -4.39 23.25 9.46
N LEU A 49 -3.72 22.09 9.56
CA LEU A 49 -3.89 20.99 8.60
C LEU A 49 -5.33 20.47 8.60
N THR A 50 -5.94 20.32 9.76
CA THR A 50 -7.33 19.85 9.90
C THR A 50 -8.29 20.81 9.22
N GLN A 51 -8.13 22.12 9.42
CA GLN A 51 -8.96 23.14 8.77
C GLN A 51 -8.78 23.10 7.24
N LYS A 52 -7.53 23.00 6.78
CA LYS A 52 -7.21 22.90 5.35
C LYS A 52 -7.77 21.64 4.70
N PHE A 53 -7.63 20.47 5.30
CA PHE A 53 -8.21 19.25 4.73
C PHE A 53 -9.74 19.29 4.74
N ARG A 54 -10.33 19.90 5.76
CA ARG A 54 -11.78 20.09 5.85
C ARG A 54 -12.33 20.95 4.73
N SER A 55 -11.61 21.97 4.24
CA SER A 55 -12.08 22.80 3.12
C SER A 55 -12.20 22.01 1.81
N PHE A 56 -11.48 20.90 1.66
CA PHE A 56 -11.55 20.02 0.48
C PHE A 56 -12.39 18.75 0.70
N ALA A 57 -12.85 18.52 1.93
CA ALA A 57 -13.62 17.32 2.34
C ALA A 57 -15.12 17.64 2.47
N THR A 58 -15.70 18.27 1.45
CA THR A 58 -17.13 18.58 1.41
C THR A 58 -17.97 17.31 1.56
N LYS A 59 -19.06 17.40 2.33
CA LYS A 59 -19.96 16.28 2.61
C LYS A 59 -21.35 16.52 2.03
N THR A 60 -22.05 15.44 1.69
CA THR A 60 -23.49 15.45 1.42
C THR A 60 -24.28 15.59 2.71
N GLU A 61 -25.59 15.80 2.62
CA GLU A 61 -26.50 15.86 3.77
C GLU A 61 -26.41 14.60 4.66
N ASP A 62 -26.24 13.43 4.04
CA ASP A 62 -26.06 12.14 4.73
C ASP A 62 -24.67 11.96 5.37
N GLY A 63 -23.81 12.98 5.34
CA GLY A 63 -22.47 12.96 5.94
C GLY A 63 -21.42 12.19 5.13
N ARG A 64 -21.76 11.70 3.94
CA ARG A 64 -20.82 11.04 3.02
C ARG A 64 -20.00 12.06 2.24
N PRO A 65 -18.82 11.71 1.69
CA PRO A 65 -18.04 12.65 0.89
C PRO A 65 -18.79 13.02 -0.39
N HIS A 66 -18.93 14.32 -0.66
CA HIS A 66 -19.57 14.82 -1.87
C HIS A 66 -18.83 14.33 -3.12
N PRO A 67 -19.50 14.06 -4.26
CA PRO A 67 -18.84 13.60 -5.47
C PRO A 67 -17.72 14.52 -6.00
N SER A 68 -17.84 15.83 -5.76
CA SER A 68 -16.83 16.84 -6.12
C SER A 68 -15.78 17.11 -5.02
N ALA A 69 -15.83 16.42 -3.88
CA ALA A 69 -14.85 16.61 -2.82
C ALA A 69 -13.48 16.06 -3.26
N GLY A 70 -12.46 16.92 -3.24
CA GLY A 70 -11.09 16.54 -3.57
C GLY A 70 -10.48 15.59 -2.54
N ILE A 71 -10.88 15.72 -1.27
CA ILE A 71 -10.56 14.77 -0.18
C ILE A 71 -11.82 13.99 0.18
N THR A 72 -11.70 12.66 0.21
CA THR A 72 -12.83 11.78 0.58
C THR A 72 -12.89 11.51 2.07
N THR A 73 -11.75 11.33 2.72
CA THR A 73 -11.68 11.18 4.17
C THR A 73 -10.31 11.61 4.65
N PHE A 74 -10.26 12.06 5.90
CA PHE A 74 -9.01 12.24 6.60
C PHE A 74 -9.19 11.87 8.06
N THR A 75 -8.14 11.34 8.67
CA THR A 75 -8.09 11.02 10.09
C THR A 75 -6.83 11.63 10.69
N VAL A 76 -6.93 12.03 11.95
CA VAL A 76 -5.82 12.61 12.71
C VAL A 76 -5.76 11.91 14.07
N SER A 77 -4.57 11.49 14.47
CA SER A 77 -4.36 10.86 15.77
C SER A 77 -4.38 11.90 16.90
N PRO A 78 -4.73 11.49 18.13
CA PRO A 78 -4.45 12.29 19.31
C PRO A 78 -2.96 12.68 19.38
N LEU A 79 -2.68 13.82 20.02
CA LEU A 79 -1.31 14.21 20.32
C LEU A 79 -0.75 13.24 21.36
N SER A 80 0.45 12.72 21.11
CA SER A 80 1.23 11.94 22.08
C SER A 80 2.47 12.72 22.46
N THR A 81 2.92 12.56 23.70
CA THR A 81 4.12 13.19 24.24
C THR A 81 5.03 12.13 24.81
N SER A 82 6.31 12.20 24.48
CA SER A 82 7.36 11.41 25.10
C SER A 82 8.49 12.33 25.55
N SER A 83 9.30 11.86 26.51
CA SER A 83 10.47 12.58 26.97
C SER A 83 11.68 11.64 27.01
N HIS A 84 12.85 12.12 26.64
CA HIS A 84 14.09 11.35 26.70
C HIS A 84 15.27 12.23 27.09
N TYR A 85 16.32 11.62 27.64
CA TYR A 85 17.58 12.32 27.85
C TYR A 85 18.27 12.52 26.50
N GLN A 86 18.89 13.68 26.34
CA GLN A 86 19.77 13.95 25.20
C GLN A 86 20.90 12.92 25.17
N ARG A 87 21.39 12.60 23.97
CA ARG A 87 22.48 11.64 23.79
C ARG A 87 23.73 12.31 23.24
N ASP A 88 24.89 11.84 23.67
CA ASP A 88 26.18 12.25 23.09
C ASP A 88 26.43 11.54 21.75
N SER A 89 27.57 11.83 21.12
CA SER A 89 27.98 11.20 19.84
C SER A 89 28.16 9.68 19.94
N ASN A 90 28.28 9.12 21.16
CA ASN A 90 28.40 7.70 21.44
C ASN A 90 27.05 7.08 21.87
N TYR A 91 25.94 7.80 21.65
CA TYR A 91 24.58 7.40 22.02
C TYR A 91 24.36 7.19 23.53
N ARG A 92 25.19 7.76 24.38
CA ARG A 92 25.02 7.70 25.84
C ARG A 92 24.19 8.86 26.34
N GLU A 93 23.32 8.60 27.31
CA GLU A 93 22.47 9.62 27.92
C GLU A 93 23.29 10.67 28.67
N ILE A 94 23.05 11.95 28.37
CA ILE A 94 23.66 13.09 29.03
C ILE A 94 22.69 13.57 30.13
N LYS A 95 22.77 12.94 31.31
CA LYS A 95 21.87 13.23 32.44
C LYS A 95 22.03 14.64 33.03
N SER A 96 23.12 15.33 32.71
CA SER A 96 23.34 16.72 33.11
C SER A 96 22.59 17.74 32.25
N LYS A 97 22.04 17.34 31.10
CA LYS A 97 21.25 18.23 30.23
C LYS A 97 19.75 18.07 30.48
N PRO A 98 18.94 19.12 30.20
CA PRO A 98 17.49 19.01 30.23
C PRO A 98 16.99 17.88 29.32
N LYS A 99 15.90 17.22 29.73
CA LYS A 99 15.21 16.25 28.86
C LYS A 99 14.65 16.97 27.64
N GLU A 100 14.64 16.26 26.53
CA GLU A 100 13.89 16.66 25.35
C GLU A 100 12.51 16.05 25.41
N HIS A 101 11.51 16.88 25.12
CA HIS A 101 10.10 16.51 25.02
C HIS A 101 9.73 16.50 23.55
N THR A 102 9.34 15.33 23.05
CA THR A 102 8.85 15.15 21.69
C THR A 102 7.34 15.03 21.73
N VAL A 103 6.65 15.90 20.99
CA VAL A 103 5.21 15.81 20.78
C VAL A 103 4.98 15.36 19.35
N ARG A 104 4.01 14.46 19.15
CA ARG A 104 3.69 13.89 17.84
C ARG A 104 2.21 13.72 17.62
N SER A 105 1.76 13.97 16.40
CA SER A 105 0.48 13.52 15.86
C SER A 105 0.68 12.97 14.45
N THR A 106 -0.27 12.17 13.97
CA THR A 106 -0.21 11.52 12.65
C THR A 106 -1.52 11.77 11.94
N ALA A 107 -1.49 11.80 10.61
CA ALA A 107 -2.71 11.93 9.82
C ALA A 107 -2.69 11.02 8.60
N GLU A 108 -3.84 10.50 8.22
CA GLU A 108 -4.06 9.85 6.92
C GLU A 108 -5.04 10.70 6.13
N VAL A 109 -4.73 10.98 4.87
CA VAL A 109 -5.57 11.79 3.98
C VAL A 109 -5.78 11.06 2.68
N VAL A 110 -7.04 10.83 2.30
CA VAL A 110 -7.42 10.09 1.08
C VAL A 110 -7.96 11.06 0.03
N PHE A 111 -7.14 11.29 -0.99
CA PHE A 111 -7.40 12.16 -2.12
C PHE A 111 -8.13 11.43 -3.25
N ARG A 112 -9.19 12.05 -3.75
CA ARG A 112 -9.84 11.73 -5.02
C ARG A 112 -9.26 12.57 -6.16
N ASP A 113 -9.01 13.84 -5.88
CA ASP A 113 -8.38 14.75 -6.82
C ASP A 113 -6.86 14.61 -6.70
N LEU A 114 -6.24 14.08 -7.76
CA LEU A 114 -4.81 13.77 -7.80
C LEU A 114 -3.96 15.01 -8.15
N GLU A 115 -4.54 16.02 -8.77
CA GLU A 115 -3.89 17.32 -8.97
C GLU A 115 -3.81 18.05 -7.63
N LEU A 116 -4.92 18.06 -6.87
CA LEU A 116 -4.94 18.58 -5.50
C LEU A 116 -3.92 17.88 -4.59
N LEU A 117 -3.76 16.57 -4.73
CA LEU A 117 -2.73 15.81 -4.01
C LEU A 117 -1.32 16.36 -4.30
N SER A 118 -0.99 16.57 -5.58
CA SER A 118 0.30 17.12 -5.98
C SER A 118 0.54 18.50 -5.35
N ASP A 119 -0.43 19.40 -5.50
CA ASP A 119 -0.37 20.77 -4.97
C ASP A 119 -0.20 20.81 -3.45
N ILE A 120 -0.99 20.01 -2.74
CA ILE A 120 -0.92 19.94 -1.28
C ILE A 120 0.39 19.32 -0.83
N SER A 121 0.89 18.29 -1.49
CA SER A 121 2.13 17.62 -1.10
C SER A 121 3.34 18.55 -1.20
N HIS A 122 3.42 19.39 -2.24
CA HIS A 122 4.44 20.43 -2.32
C HIS A 122 4.38 21.42 -1.16
N GLN A 123 3.18 21.79 -0.72
CA GLN A 123 3.01 22.68 0.42
C GLN A 123 3.38 21.99 1.74
N LEU A 124 3.05 20.71 1.89
CA LEU A 124 3.37 19.92 3.08
C LEU A 124 4.89 19.69 3.23
N ALA A 125 5.60 19.49 2.12
CA ALA A 125 7.06 19.30 2.12
C ALA A 125 7.82 20.53 2.64
N ASN A 126 7.25 21.73 2.51
CA ASN A 126 7.84 22.99 2.97
C ASN A 126 7.31 23.46 4.33
N MET A 127 6.40 22.70 4.95
CA MET A 127 5.75 23.10 6.19
C MET A 127 6.60 22.66 7.40
N PRO A 128 6.89 23.57 8.35
CA PRO A 128 7.58 23.20 9.58
C PRO A 128 6.85 22.08 10.33
N HIS A 129 7.62 21.20 10.98
CA HIS A 129 7.11 20.10 11.80
C HIS A 129 6.36 18.99 11.05
N VAL A 130 6.12 19.12 9.74
CA VAL A 130 5.37 18.14 8.95
C VAL A 130 6.33 17.29 8.13
N SER A 131 6.03 16.00 8.02
CA SER A 131 6.72 15.11 7.11
C SER A 131 5.74 14.14 6.47
N ILE A 132 5.88 13.92 5.17
CA ILE A 132 5.22 12.82 4.46
C ILE A 132 5.97 11.54 4.79
N VAL A 133 5.34 10.64 5.52
CA VAL A 133 5.94 9.36 5.96
C VAL A 133 5.80 8.30 4.89
N ASN A 134 4.64 8.26 4.24
CA ASN A 134 4.31 7.27 3.22
C ASN A 134 3.24 7.82 2.28
N SER A 135 3.18 7.26 1.08
CA SER A 135 2.09 7.47 0.12
C SER A 135 1.62 6.13 -0.44
N GLU A 136 0.32 5.96 -0.59
CA GLU A 136 -0.29 4.74 -1.16
C GLU A 136 -1.22 5.09 -2.31
N TRP A 137 -1.35 4.16 -3.26
CA TRP A 137 -2.28 4.26 -4.38
C TRP A 137 -3.39 3.24 -4.21
N ARG A 138 -4.65 3.67 -4.28
CA ARG A 138 -5.82 2.81 -4.06
C ARG A 138 -6.79 2.89 -5.23
N LEU A 139 -7.51 1.79 -5.44
CA LEU A 139 -8.74 1.75 -6.23
C LEU A 139 -9.93 1.90 -5.29
N THR A 140 -11.06 2.36 -5.82
CA THR A 140 -12.33 2.25 -5.10
C THR A 140 -12.70 0.78 -4.91
N GLN A 141 -13.52 0.51 -3.90
CA GLN A 141 -13.97 -0.85 -3.62
C GLN A 141 -14.75 -1.46 -4.80
N THR A 142 -15.56 -0.65 -5.49
CA THR A 142 -16.31 -1.07 -6.67
C THR A 142 -15.37 -1.52 -7.79
N THR A 143 -14.46 -0.64 -8.23
CA THR A 143 -13.48 -0.97 -9.28
C THR A 143 -12.63 -2.16 -8.88
N ARG A 144 -12.23 -2.25 -7.61
CA ARG A 144 -11.45 -3.39 -7.09
C ARG A 144 -12.19 -4.71 -7.28
N THR A 145 -13.45 -4.79 -6.86
CA THR A 145 -14.25 -6.03 -7.00
C THR A 145 -14.45 -6.40 -8.47
N GLU A 146 -14.65 -5.41 -9.34
CA GLU A 146 -14.79 -5.63 -10.79
C GLU A 146 -13.50 -6.20 -11.41
N ILE A 147 -12.34 -5.64 -11.10
CA ILE A 147 -11.08 -6.12 -11.69
C ILE A 147 -10.60 -7.43 -11.07
N GLU A 148 -10.91 -7.70 -9.81
CA GLU A 148 -10.66 -9.02 -9.21
C GLU A 148 -11.47 -10.10 -9.93
N ARG A 149 -12.73 -9.80 -10.29
CA ARG A 149 -13.55 -10.68 -11.14
C ARG A 149 -12.95 -10.86 -12.53
N GLU A 150 -12.52 -9.78 -13.17
CA GLU A 150 -11.87 -9.85 -14.49
C GLU A 150 -10.57 -10.68 -14.44
N ALA A 151 -9.76 -10.51 -13.40
CA ALA A 151 -8.52 -11.27 -13.21
C ALA A 151 -8.80 -12.78 -13.07
N ARG A 152 -9.83 -13.17 -12.29
CA ARG A 152 -10.25 -14.58 -12.18
C ARG A 152 -10.71 -15.15 -13.52
N VAL A 153 -11.50 -14.41 -14.29
CA VAL A 153 -11.93 -14.83 -15.63
C VAL A 153 -10.72 -15.05 -16.55
N LYS A 154 -9.74 -14.16 -16.52
CA LYS A 154 -8.49 -14.33 -17.28
C LYS A 154 -7.70 -15.55 -16.83
N ALA A 155 -7.62 -15.82 -15.53
CA ALA A 155 -6.95 -16.99 -14.99
C ALA A 155 -7.60 -18.30 -15.47
N ILE A 156 -8.94 -18.36 -15.49
CA ILE A 156 -9.67 -19.52 -16.00
C ILE A 156 -9.41 -19.71 -17.49
N LYS A 157 -9.48 -18.63 -18.29
CA LYS A 157 -9.18 -18.69 -19.74
C LYS A 157 -7.76 -19.19 -20.01
N ASP A 158 -6.79 -18.72 -19.24
CA ASP A 158 -5.40 -19.17 -19.33
C ASP A 158 -5.24 -20.66 -19.01
N ALA A 159 -5.93 -21.18 -17.98
CA ALA A 159 -5.93 -22.61 -17.69
C ALA A 159 -6.58 -23.44 -18.79
N VAL A 160 -7.72 -22.99 -19.33
CA VAL A 160 -8.41 -23.68 -20.45
C VAL A 160 -7.48 -23.75 -21.66
N GLN A 161 -6.87 -22.63 -22.06
CA GLN A 161 -5.96 -22.60 -23.20
C GLN A 161 -4.79 -23.58 -23.01
N LYS A 162 -4.15 -23.59 -21.83
CA LYS A 162 -3.06 -24.55 -21.54
C LYS A 162 -3.51 -26.00 -21.64
N ALA A 163 -4.69 -26.32 -21.11
CA ALA A 163 -5.22 -27.68 -21.16
C ALA A 163 -5.54 -28.10 -22.60
N GLU A 164 -6.12 -27.20 -23.40
CA GLU A 164 -6.36 -27.40 -24.83
C GLU A 164 -5.05 -27.57 -25.61
N ASP A 165 -4.04 -26.76 -25.34
CA ASP A 165 -2.72 -26.85 -25.97
C ASP A 165 -2.08 -28.23 -25.69
N TYR A 166 -2.15 -28.71 -24.45
CA TYR A 166 -1.60 -30.02 -24.08
C TYR A 166 -2.38 -31.19 -24.68
N ALA A 167 -3.71 -31.15 -24.67
CA ALA A 167 -4.53 -32.22 -25.25
C ALA A 167 -4.50 -32.21 -26.78
N GLY A 168 -4.43 -31.02 -27.39
CA GLY A 168 -4.38 -30.85 -28.84
C GLY A 168 -3.16 -31.50 -29.47
N VAL A 169 -2.00 -31.47 -28.79
CA VAL A 169 -0.78 -32.16 -29.22
C VAL A 169 -0.98 -33.67 -29.40
N VAL A 170 -1.88 -34.28 -28.63
CA VAL A 170 -2.23 -35.71 -28.72
C VAL A 170 -3.56 -35.96 -29.43
N GLY A 171 -4.11 -34.96 -30.12
CA GLY A 171 -5.33 -35.07 -30.94
C GLY A 171 -6.61 -35.18 -30.13
N ARG A 172 -6.66 -34.64 -28.90
CA ARG A 172 -7.81 -34.73 -27.99
C ARG A 172 -8.37 -33.37 -27.60
N GLN A 173 -9.62 -33.36 -27.19
CA GLN A 173 -10.27 -32.21 -26.55
C GLN A 173 -10.27 -32.37 -25.03
N VAL A 174 -10.64 -31.31 -24.30
CA VAL A 174 -10.68 -31.32 -22.82
C VAL A 174 -12.01 -30.84 -22.27
N VAL A 175 -12.37 -31.36 -21.10
CA VAL A 175 -13.49 -30.88 -20.28
C VAL A 175 -12.98 -30.60 -18.88
N ALA A 176 -13.31 -29.43 -18.33
CA ALA A 176 -12.98 -29.08 -16.96
C ALA A 176 -13.82 -29.93 -15.99
N VAL A 177 -13.18 -30.53 -14.99
CA VAL A 177 -13.84 -31.35 -13.96
C VAL A 177 -13.68 -30.75 -12.56
N GLU A 178 -12.69 -29.89 -12.37
CA GLU A 178 -12.43 -29.23 -11.10
C GLU A 178 -11.77 -27.87 -11.32
N ILE A 179 -12.23 -26.86 -10.58
CA ILE A 179 -11.59 -25.55 -10.50
C ILE A 179 -11.48 -25.18 -9.03
N LYS A 180 -10.27 -24.85 -8.60
CA LYS A 180 -9.95 -24.36 -7.27
C LYS A 180 -9.34 -22.97 -7.37
N ASP A 181 -9.80 -22.05 -6.54
CA ASP A 181 -9.14 -20.76 -6.39
C ASP A 181 -7.75 -20.95 -5.78
N GLY A 182 -6.76 -20.28 -6.36
CA GLY A 182 -5.39 -20.20 -5.87
C GLY A 182 -5.14 -18.90 -5.10
N PRO A 183 -3.89 -18.66 -4.68
CA PRO A 183 -3.52 -17.41 -4.03
C PRO A 183 -3.78 -16.22 -4.97
N SER A 184 -4.46 -15.19 -4.46
CA SER A 184 -4.57 -13.90 -5.13
C SER A 184 -3.59 -12.92 -4.49
N SER A 185 -2.89 -12.14 -5.31
CA SER A 185 -1.96 -11.11 -4.81
C SER A 185 -2.41 -9.73 -5.27
N ASN A 186 -2.38 -8.79 -4.33
CA ASN A 186 -2.65 -7.38 -4.57
C ASN A 186 -1.38 -6.58 -4.25
N SER A 187 -0.83 -5.90 -5.26
CA SER A 187 0.36 -5.07 -5.10
C SER A 187 0.08 -3.73 -4.42
N ALA A 188 -1.20 -3.34 -4.24
CA ALA A 188 -1.58 -1.98 -3.87
C ALA A 188 -1.64 -1.68 -2.36
N SER A 189 -1.43 -2.64 -1.46
CA SER A 189 -1.65 -2.37 -0.03
C SER A 189 -0.79 -3.24 0.87
N ARG A 190 0.32 -2.69 1.36
CA ARG A 190 0.88 -3.09 2.66
C ARG A 190 0.36 -2.08 3.68
N PRO A 191 -0.57 -2.46 4.58
CA PRO A 191 -1.08 -1.51 5.58
C PRO A 191 0.08 -0.94 6.38
N TYR A 192 0.26 0.38 6.32
CA TYR A 192 1.27 1.08 7.10
C TYR A 192 0.83 1.13 8.56
N TYR A 193 1.24 0.14 9.37
CA TYR A 193 1.04 0.17 10.81
C TYR A 193 2.00 1.17 11.44
N PHE A 194 1.46 2.28 11.94
CA PHE A 194 2.13 3.22 12.85
C PHE A 194 2.45 2.52 14.18
N GLY A 195 3.48 1.67 14.18
CA GLY A 195 3.87 0.86 15.34
C GLY A 195 4.89 -0.25 15.06
N GLY A 196 5.12 -0.60 13.79
CA GLY A 196 6.04 -1.71 13.43
C GLY A 196 7.53 -1.35 13.31
N ALA A 197 7.86 -0.06 13.21
CA ALA A 197 9.24 0.39 12.95
C ALA A 197 10.22 0.10 14.10
N THR A 198 9.73 -0.05 15.33
CA THR A 198 10.59 -0.33 16.50
C THR A 198 11.09 -1.77 16.56
N ALA A 199 10.33 -2.73 16.02
CA ALA A 199 10.71 -4.14 16.01
C ALA A 199 11.78 -4.46 14.96
N GLN A 200 11.67 -3.89 13.75
CA GLN A 200 12.70 -4.03 12.72
C GLN A 200 14.00 -3.30 13.08
N MET A 201 13.91 -2.16 13.80
CA MET A 201 15.08 -1.40 14.23
C MET A 201 15.85 -2.10 15.36
N HIS A 202 15.17 -2.78 16.29
CA HIS A 202 15.85 -3.61 17.31
C HIS A 202 16.56 -4.82 16.70
N GLN A 203 15.99 -5.43 15.65
CA GLN A 203 16.59 -6.60 15.01
C GLN A 203 17.83 -6.22 14.18
N MET A 204 17.81 -5.07 13.48
CA MET A 204 19.01 -4.53 12.81
C MET A 204 20.09 -4.08 13.82
N GLN A 205 19.70 -3.49 14.94
CA GLN A 205 20.66 -2.99 15.93
C GLN A 205 21.39 -4.11 16.68
N GLN A 206 20.74 -5.27 16.90
CA GLN A 206 21.43 -6.45 17.43
C GLN A 206 22.40 -7.10 16.43
N GLN A 207 22.09 -7.05 15.13
CA GLN A 207 22.97 -7.63 14.10
C GLN A 207 24.16 -6.72 13.79
N GLN A 208 24.01 -5.40 13.95
CA GLN A 208 25.07 -4.42 13.74
C GLN A 208 26.05 -4.31 14.93
N GLN A 209 25.66 -4.71 16.15
CA GLN A 209 26.57 -4.79 17.30
C GLN A 209 27.59 -5.94 17.21
N GLN A 210 27.46 -6.85 16.25
CA GLN A 210 28.44 -7.94 16.04
C GLN A 210 29.47 -7.64 14.94
N MET A 211 29.41 -6.48 14.27
CA MET A 211 30.44 -6.09 13.29
C MET A 211 30.78 -4.59 13.40
N ALA A 212 32.04 -4.30 13.75
CA ALA A 212 32.64 -2.97 13.68
C ALA A 212 34.06 -3.08 13.11
N PRO A 213 34.63 -2.01 12.54
CA PRO A 213 34.07 -1.21 11.45
C PRO A 213 35.11 -0.98 10.32
N GLN A 214 34.67 -0.71 9.10
CA GLN A 214 35.48 0.07 8.16
C GLN A 214 34.63 0.77 7.09
N ALA A 215 35.12 1.95 6.72
CA ALA A 215 34.69 2.83 5.64
C ALA A 215 33.49 3.76 5.93
N ALA A 216 33.86 4.99 6.30
CA ALA A 216 33.06 6.19 6.12
C ALA A 216 32.81 6.43 4.63
N GLY A 217 31.55 6.52 4.27
CA GLY A 217 31.06 7.05 3.02
C GLY A 217 29.60 7.36 3.25
N ASN A 218 29.28 8.63 3.51
CA ASN A 218 27.90 9.08 3.61
C ASN A 218 27.24 8.85 2.23
N PRO A 219 26.25 7.96 2.08
CA PRO A 219 25.25 8.22 1.08
C PRO A 219 24.36 9.29 1.70
N SER A 220 24.49 10.52 1.22
CA SER A 220 23.36 11.44 1.23
C SER A 220 22.26 10.74 0.43
N VAL A 221 21.43 9.96 1.14
CA VAL A 221 20.16 9.47 0.62
C VAL A 221 19.33 10.74 0.50
N THR A 222 19.41 11.38 -0.66
CA THR A 222 18.29 12.16 -1.17
C THR A 222 17.14 11.16 -1.18
N MET A 223 16.33 11.20 -0.12
CA MET A 223 14.99 10.62 -0.17
C MET A 223 14.32 11.35 -1.32
N ASP A 224 14.37 10.77 -2.52
CA ASP A 224 13.45 11.11 -3.58
C ASP A 224 12.08 10.97 -2.93
N GLY A 225 11.45 12.12 -2.67
CA GLY A 225 10.09 12.16 -2.17
C GLY A 225 9.26 11.22 -3.03
N PRO A 226 8.35 10.44 -2.44
CA PRO A 226 7.63 9.41 -3.19
C PRO A 226 7.01 10.06 -4.42
N SER A 227 7.32 9.54 -5.62
CA SER A 227 6.70 10.02 -6.86
C SER A 227 5.18 10.00 -6.69
N LEU A 228 4.58 11.19 -6.72
CA LEU A 228 3.16 11.46 -6.51
C LEU A 228 2.36 11.30 -7.82
N GLU A 229 2.96 10.70 -8.84
CA GLU A 229 2.24 10.39 -10.07
C GLU A 229 1.32 9.18 -9.89
N PRO A 230 0.09 9.22 -10.45
CA PRO A 230 -0.84 8.11 -10.36
C PRO A 230 -0.21 6.82 -10.88
N ARG A 231 -0.02 5.84 -9.99
CA ARG A 231 0.59 4.55 -10.38
C ARG A 231 -0.43 3.61 -10.99
N THR A 232 0.04 2.77 -11.89
CA THR A 232 -0.72 1.60 -12.35
C THR A 232 -0.72 0.54 -11.27
N ILE A 233 -1.91 0.11 -10.87
CA ILE A 233 -2.16 -0.98 -9.94
C ILE A 233 -2.41 -2.26 -10.73
N THR A 234 -1.67 -3.32 -10.36
CA THR A 234 -1.87 -4.66 -10.89
C THR A 234 -2.65 -5.50 -9.90
N VAL A 235 -3.77 -6.07 -10.36
CA VAL A 235 -4.51 -7.09 -9.63
C VAL A 235 -4.35 -8.42 -10.35
N SER A 236 -3.99 -9.44 -9.57
CA SER A 236 -3.69 -10.78 -10.09
C SER A 236 -4.56 -11.84 -9.43
N ALA A 237 -4.89 -12.87 -10.20
CA ALA A 237 -5.56 -14.07 -9.72
C ALA A 237 -4.83 -15.31 -10.24
N GLN A 238 -4.81 -16.36 -9.43
CA GLN A 238 -4.36 -17.69 -9.80
C GLN A 238 -5.48 -18.68 -9.53
N ILE A 239 -5.64 -19.67 -10.40
CA ILE A 239 -6.54 -20.81 -10.20
C ILE A 239 -5.79 -22.11 -10.49
N ASN A 240 -6.25 -23.20 -9.90
CA ASN A 240 -5.79 -24.55 -10.16
C ASN A 240 -6.95 -25.30 -10.80
N ALA A 241 -6.77 -25.83 -12.00
CA ALA A 241 -7.82 -26.54 -12.71
C ALA A 241 -7.38 -27.95 -13.08
N LYS A 242 -8.32 -28.88 -12.99
CA LYS A 242 -8.22 -30.24 -13.50
C LYS A 242 -9.14 -30.40 -14.68
N PHE A 243 -8.59 -30.91 -15.76
CA PHE A 243 -9.30 -31.27 -16.97
C PHE A 243 -9.15 -32.76 -17.23
N VAL A 244 -10.10 -33.31 -17.97
CA VAL A 244 -10.00 -34.65 -18.52
C VAL A 244 -10.10 -34.61 -20.04
N SER A 245 -9.27 -35.40 -20.71
CA SER A 245 -9.34 -35.49 -22.18
C SER A 245 -10.56 -36.28 -22.64
N VAL A 246 -11.11 -35.90 -23.79
CA VAL A 246 -12.17 -36.62 -24.50
C VAL A 246 -11.75 -36.83 -25.97
N ASP A 247 -12.20 -37.93 -26.56
CA ASP A 247 -11.94 -38.21 -27.97
C ASP A 247 -12.62 -37.14 -28.83
N SER A 248 -11.89 -36.59 -29.81
CA SER A 248 -12.33 -35.50 -30.69
C SER A 248 -13.46 -35.90 -31.67
N GLY A 249 -14.12 -37.05 -31.46
CA GLY A 249 -15.02 -37.71 -32.40
C GLY A 249 -16.33 -38.17 -31.78
N ALA A 250 -17.29 -37.24 -31.65
CA ALA A 250 -18.73 -37.53 -31.62
C ALA A 250 -19.52 -36.26 -32.00
N GLY A 251 -19.38 -35.81 -33.25
CA GLY A 251 -19.99 -34.56 -33.71
C GLY A 251 -20.09 -34.42 -35.22
N SER A 252 -20.70 -35.41 -35.91
CA SER A 252 -21.44 -35.23 -37.17
C SER A 252 -21.98 -36.57 -37.66
N ILE A 253 -23.15 -36.96 -37.17
CA ILE A 253 -24.15 -37.70 -37.95
C ILE A 253 -25.52 -37.26 -37.42
N VAL A 254 -26.16 -36.28 -38.07
CA VAL A 254 -27.51 -36.35 -38.68
C VAL A 254 -27.60 -35.23 -39.70
#